data_AF-A0A950RKL0-F1
#
_entry.id   AF-A0A950RKL0-F1
#
_cell.length_a   1.000
_cell.length_b   1.000
_cell.length_c   1.000
_cell.angle_alpha   90.00
_cell.angle_beta   90.00
_cell.angle_gamma   90.00
#
_symmetry.space_group_name_H-M   'P 1'
#
loop_
_entity.id
_entity.type
_entity.pdbx_description
1 polymer ?
#
loop_
_entity_poly.entity_id
_entity_poly.type
_entity_poly.pdbx_seq_one_letter_code
_entity_poly.pdbx_strand_id
1 'polypeptide(L)'
;MTEPRLLVGHDPWAALAVAPPGVAFAREEGRLAAKEFIDVVQSSGLNRPVDDPARMAAMLENSNLVVTARTTDAPHRLVGVARSVTDFVYCCYLSDLCVDPAWQGRGVGRALIAETKRILGPGTMLL
;
A
#
# COMPACT_ATOMS: atom_id res chain seq x y z
N MET A 1 -30.87 -13.97 19.71
CA MET A 1 -30.41 -13.00 18.69
C MET A 1 -28.90 -13.12 18.63
N THR A 2 -28.37 -13.78 17.62
CA THR A 2 -26.92 -13.95 17.44
C THR A 2 -26.35 -12.60 17.05
N GLU A 3 -25.43 -12.05 17.83
CA GLU A 3 -24.70 -10.84 17.43
C GLU A 3 -24.18 -11.03 16.00
N PRO A 4 -24.30 -10.01 15.12
CA PRO A 4 -23.63 -10.09 13.85
C PRO A 4 -22.14 -10.25 14.15
N ARG A 5 -21.55 -11.36 13.70
CA ARG A 5 -20.09 -11.50 13.63
C ARG A 5 -19.63 -10.37 12.73
N LEU A 6 -19.25 -9.23 13.32
CA LEU A 6 -18.33 -8.32 12.69
C LEU A 6 -17.12 -9.20 12.35
N LEU A 7 -16.89 -9.42 11.06
CA LEU A 7 -15.67 -10.06 10.58
C LEU A 7 -14.52 -9.10 10.91
N VAL A 8 -14.08 -9.08 12.17
CA VAL A 8 -12.81 -8.49 12.60
C VAL A 8 -11.73 -9.39 12.02
N GLY A 9 -11.50 -9.27 10.72
CA GLY A 9 -10.42 -9.98 10.05
C GLY A 9 -9.11 -9.30 10.41
N HIS A 10 -8.38 -9.84 11.38
CA HIS A 10 -7.07 -9.29 11.75
C HIS A 10 -5.96 -10.35 11.82
N ASP A 11 -6.13 -11.47 12.51
CA ASP A 11 -5.06 -12.51 12.55
C ASP A 11 -4.78 -13.18 11.19
N PRO A 12 -5.80 -13.53 10.37
CA PRO A 12 -5.54 -14.15 9.06
C PRO A 12 -4.82 -13.19 8.10
N TRP A 13 -5.00 -11.88 8.27
CA TRP A 13 -4.33 -10.89 7.43
C TRP A 13 -2.87 -10.68 7.84
N ALA A 14 -2.55 -10.74 9.14
CA ALA A 14 -1.16 -10.70 9.59
C ALA A 14 -0.33 -11.86 9.01
N ALA A 15 -0.91 -13.06 8.90
CA ALA A 15 -0.25 -14.21 8.24
C ALA A 15 -0.02 -14.00 6.73
N LEU A 16 -0.79 -13.12 6.09
CA LEU A 16 -0.66 -12.76 4.68
C LEU A 16 0.23 -11.54 4.44
N ALA A 17 0.64 -10.84 5.50
CA ALA A 17 1.52 -9.67 5.46
C ALA A 17 3.00 -10.09 5.31
N VAL A 18 3.25 -11.01 4.38
CA VAL A 18 4.57 -11.55 4.08
C VAL A 18 4.93 -11.13 2.66
N ALA A 19 6.04 -10.44 2.53
CA ALA A 19 6.53 -10.02 1.22
C ALA A 19 6.86 -11.26 0.35
N PRO A 20 6.41 -11.30 -0.91
CA PRO A 20 6.83 -12.35 -1.84
C PRO A 20 8.35 -12.37 -2.03
N PRO A 21 8.94 -13.50 -2.48
CA PRO A 21 10.37 -13.58 -2.75
C PRO A 21 10.87 -12.44 -3.65
N GLY A 22 12.01 -11.85 -3.29
CA GLY A 22 12.61 -10.74 -4.02
C GLY A 22 12.03 -9.36 -3.70
N VAL A 23 11.10 -9.26 -2.75
CA VAL A 23 10.50 -8.00 -2.29
C VAL A 23 10.69 -7.81 -0.79
N ALA A 24 10.92 -6.58 -0.36
CA ALA A 24 10.84 -6.14 1.03
C ALA A 24 9.80 -5.03 1.15
N PHE A 25 9.11 -4.98 2.29
CA PHE A 25 8.21 -3.88 2.61
C PHE A 25 8.89 -2.79 3.41
N ALA A 26 8.49 -1.55 3.16
CA ALA A 26 8.87 -0.41 3.97
C ALA A 26 7.67 0.50 4.20
N ARG A 27 7.72 1.25 5.30
CA ARG A 27 6.91 2.46 5.48
C ARG A 27 7.72 3.64 4.99
N GLU A 28 7.16 4.49 4.15
CA GLU A 28 7.88 5.60 3.52
C GLU A 28 7.08 6.91 3.51
N GLU A 29 6.21 7.11 4.51
CA GLU A 29 5.51 8.39 4.70
C GLU A 29 6.53 9.53 4.81
N GLY A 30 6.33 10.60 4.04
CA GLY A 30 7.25 11.74 3.95
C GLY A 30 8.64 11.44 3.36
N ARG A 31 8.90 10.20 2.91
CA ARG A 31 10.22 9.76 2.40
C ARG A 31 10.17 9.22 0.98
N LEU A 32 9.02 8.71 0.52
CA LEU A 32 8.86 8.23 -0.85
C LEU A 32 9.01 9.40 -1.84
N ALA A 33 9.97 9.27 -2.76
CA ALA A 33 10.16 10.28 -3.79
C ALA A 33 8.96 10.31 -4.75
N ALA A 34 8.43 11.51 -5.01
CA ALA A 34 7.28 11.69 -5.91
C ALA A 34 7.53 11.09 -7.30
N LYS A 35 8.76 11.18 -7.82
CA LYS A 35 9.12 10.56 -9.09
C LYS A 35 8.93 9.04 -9.08
N GLU A 36 9.44 8.34 -8.07
CA GLU A 36 9.29 6.87 -7.98
C GLU A 36 7.81 6.47 -7.89
N PHE A 37 7.02 7.24 -7.14
CA PHE A 37 5.58 7.04 -7.03
C PHE A 37 4.85 7.25 -8.37
N ILE A 38 5.15 8.33 -9.10
CA ILE A 38 4.59 8.57 -10.43
C ILE A 38 4.94 7.43 -11.39
N ASP A 39 6.21 7.01 -11.41
CA ASP A 39 6.69 5.95 -12.29
C ASP A 39 5.90 4.63 -12.07
N VAL A 40 5.68 4.22 -10.81
CA VAL A 40 4.94 2.97 -10.52
C VAL A 40 3.43 3.11 -10.74
N VAL A 41 2.85 4.27 -10.49
CA VAL A 41 1.43 4.53 -10.75
C VAL A 41 1.17 4.45 -12.25
N GLN A 42 1.99 5.12 -13.05
CA GLN A 42 1.91 5.10 -14.50
C GLN A 42 2.10 3.68 -15.06
N SER A 43 3.09 2.93 -14.57
CA SER A 43 3.34 1.57 -15.07
C SER A 43 2.22 0.59 -14.68
N SER A 44 1.61 0.75 -13.51
CA SER A 44 0.54 -0.12 -13.03
C SER A 44 -0.78 -0.01 -13.80
N GLY A 45 -0.97 1.09 -14.55
CA GLY A 45 -2.21 1.41 -15.24
C GLY A 45 -3.29 2.02 -14.34
N LEU A 46 -2.98 2.33 -13.07
CA LEU A 46 -3.92 3.03 -12.18
C LEU A 46 -4.13 4.47 -12.67
N ASN A 47 -5.38 4.85 -12.94
CA ASN A 47 -5.70 6.19 -13.42
C ASN A 47 -5.53 7.23 -12.30
N ARG A 48 -4.47 8.04 -12.40
CA ARG A 48 -4.11 9.15 -11.51
C ARG A 48 -3.53 10.29 -12.34
N PRO A 49 -3.46 11.52 -11.79
CA PRO A 49 -2.93 12.68 -12.52
C PRO A 49 -1.39 12.63 -12.61
N VAL A 50 -0.84 11.59 -13.26
CA VAL A 50 0.61 11.36 -13.40
C VAL A 50 1.30 12.48 -14.19
N ASP A 51 0.56 13.16 -15.07
CA ASP A 51 1.01 14.34 -15.81
C ASP A 51 1.05 15.62 -14.97
N ASP A 52 0.63 15.57 -13.70
CA ASP A 52 0.72 16.66 -12.73
C ASP A 52 1.60 16.24 -11.53
N PRO A 53 2.94 16.35 -11.65
CA PRO A 53 3.87 15.93 -10.61
C PRO A 53 3.69 16.68 -9.29
N ALA A 54 3.28 17.95 -9.34
CA ALA A 54 3.05 18.76 -8.14
C ALA A 54 1.85 18.20 -7.35
N ARG A 55 0.75 17.85 -8.04
CA ARG A 55 -0.40 17.21 -7.41
C ARG A 55 -0.07 15.82 -6.88
N MET A 56 0.70 15.03 -7.61
CA MET A 56 1.15 13.70 -7.16
C MET A 56 2.04 13.79 -5.91
N ALA A 57 2.93 14.77 -5.83
CA ALA A 57 3.73 15.05 -4.65
C ALA A 57 2.85 15.46 -3.45
N ALA A 58 1.90 16.37 -3.66
CA ALA A 58 0.96 16.80 -2.62
C ALA A 58 0.09 15.63 -2.11
N MET A 59 -0.31 14.70 -2.98
CA MET A 59 -1.01 13.47 -2.57
C MET A 59 -0.17 12.62 -1.60
N LEU A 60 1.13 12.46 -1.86
CA LEU A 60 2.04 11.76 -0.94
C LEU A 60 2.22 12.49 0.38
N GLU A 61 2.43 13.80 0.33
CA GLU A 61 2.63 14.65 1.51
C GLU A 61 1.44 14.59 2.47
N ASN A 62 0.22 14.53 1.94
CA ASN A 62 -1.01 14.45 2.72
C ASN A 62 -1.45 13.01 3.04
N SER A 63 -0.63 12.00 2.71
CA SER A 63 -0.91 10.61 3.07
C SER A 63 -0.16 10.25 4.35
N ASN A 64 -0.89 9.73 5.33
CA ASN A 64 -0.32 9.38 6.64
C ASN A 64 -0.06 7.88 6.82
N LEU A 65 -0.31 7.06 5.79
CA LEU A 65 0.16 5.68 5.70
C LEU A 65 0.57 5.34 4.26
N VAL A 66 1.85 5.02 4.05
CA VAL A 66 2.42 4.66 2.74
C VAL A 66 3.28 3.43 2.92
N VAL A 67 2.78 2.29 2.45
CA VAL A 67 3.48 1.00 2.45
C VAL A 67 4.01 0.74 1.05
N THR A 68 5.32 0.51 0.92
CA THR A 68 5.97 0.25 -0.35
C THR A 68 6.48 -1.18 -0.43
N ALA A 69 6.54 -1.70 -1.64
CA ALA A 69 7.19 -2.95 -2.01
C ALA A 69 8.42 -2.60 -2.84
N ARG A 70 9.62 -2.92 -2.34
CA ARG A 70 10.89 -2.67 -3.02
C ARG A 70 11.63 -3.97 -3.31
N THR A 71 12.36 -4.04 -4.42
CA THR A 71 13.17 -5.22 -4.71
C THR A 71 14.31 -5.37 -3.71
N THR A 72 14.66 -6.61 -3.36
CA THR A 72 15.73 -6.88 -2.38
C THR A 72 17.13 -6.77 -2.98
N ASP A 73 17.25 -6.90 -4.30
CA ASP A 73 18.50 -6.66 -5.02
C ASP A 73 18.78 -5.17 -5.17
N ALA A 74 20.07 -4.81 -5.30
CA ALA A 74 20.48 -3.44 -5.56
C ALA A 74 20.43 -3.15 -7.07
N PRO A 75 19.83 -2.01 -7.51
CA PRO A 75 19.17 -1.00 -6.69
C PRO A 75 17.77 -1.44 -6.21
N HIS A 76 17.39 -1.08 -4.97
CA HIS A 76 16.10 -1.43 -4.33
C HIS A 76 14.89 -0.72 -4.98
N ARG A 77 14.52 -1.16 -6.18
CA ARG A 77 13.52 -0.51 -7.02
C ARG A 77 12.13 -0.60 -6.39
N LEU A 78 11.38 0.49 -6.43
CA LEU A 78 9.96 0.48 -6.09
C LEU A 78 9.17 -0.33 -7.13
N VAL A 79 8.49 -1.39 -6.68
CA VAL A 79 7.69 -2.29 -7.53
C VAL A 79 6.23 -2.36 -7.11
N GLY A 80 5.87 -1.72 -6.01
CA GLY A 80 4.48 -1.53 -5.63
C GLY A 80 4.32 -0.56 -4.47
N VAL A 81 3.12 -0.02 -4.32
CA VAL A 81 2.76 0.92 -3.27
C VAL A 81 1.29 0.77 -2.88
N ALA A 82 1.04 0.83 -1.58
CA ALA A 82 -0.27 1.04 -0.96
C ALA A 82 -0.24 2.39 -0.24
N ARG A 83 -0.95 3.38 -0.78
CA ARG A 83 -1.05 4.73 -0.22
C ARG A 83 -2.44 4.94 0.37
N SER A 84 -2.50 5.40 1.61
CA SER A 84 -3.73 5.50 2.37
C SER A 84 -3.81 6.78 3.21
N VAL A 85 -5.04 7.15 3.55
CA VAL A 85 -5.37 8.16 4.56
C VAL A 85 -6.18 7.48 5.66
N THR A 86 -5.75 7.60 6.91
CA THR A 86 -6.32 6.85 8.04
C THR A 86 -6.32 7.65 9.34
N ASP A 87 -7.28 7.40 10.23
CA ASP A 87 -7.23 7.88 11.62
C ASP A 87 -6.54 6.88 12.56
N PHE A 88 -6.18 5.70 12.06
CA PHE A 88 -5.62 4.55 12.79
C PHE A 88 -6.53 3.97 13.89
N VAL A 89 -7.80 4.38 13.94
CA VAL A 89 -8.74 4.02 15.01
C VAL A 89 -9.99 3.36 14.45
N TYR A 90 -10.55 3.91 13.38
CA TYR A 90 -11.84 3.47 12.84
C TYR A 90 -11.81 3.30 11.33
N CYS A 91 -11.18 4.22 10.59
CA CYS A 91 -11.22 4.17 9.13
C CYS A 91 -9.85 4.42 8.48
N CYS A 92 -9.62 3.66 7.41
CA CYS A 92 -8.52 3.82 6.49
C CYS A 92 -9.08 3.72 5.07
N TYR A 93 -8.81 4.75 4.27
CA TYR A 93 -9.10 4.73 2.84
C TYR A 93 -7.84 4.36 2.07
N LEU A 94 -7.83 3.17 1.46
CA LEU A 94 -6.74 2.72 0.58
C LEU A 94 -6.90 3.43 -0.77
N SER A 95 -6.35 4.65 -0.83
CA SER A 95 -6.48 5.50 -2.01
C SER A 95 -5.84 4.87 -3.23
N ASP A 96 -4.63 4.33 -3.11
CA ASP A 96 -3.91 3.72 -4.23
C ASP A 96 -3.35 2.36 -3.85
N LEU A 97 -3.52 1.39 -4.76
CA LEU A 97 -2.82 0.12 -4.74
C LEU A 97 -2.23 -0.12 -6.14
N CYS A 98 -0.93 0.11 -6.27
CA CYS A 98 -0.20 -0.02 -7.53
C CYS A 98 0.83 -1.13 -7.42
N VAL A 99 0.96 -1.94 -8.46
CA VAL A 99 2.03 -2.94 -8.60
C VAL A 99 2.55 -2.88 -10.02
N ASP A 100 3.86 -2.81 -10.17
CA ASP A 100 4.53 -2.87 -11.46
C ASP A 100 4.10 -4.13 -12.24
N PRO A 101 3.76 -4.04 -13.55
CA PRO A 101 3.28 -5.17 -14.33
C PRO A 101 4.17 -6.42 -14.27
N ALA A 102 5.49 -6.27 -14.16
CA ALA A 102 6.41 -7.40 -14.05
C ALA A 102 6.25 -8.17 -12.73
N TRP A 103 5.67 -7.54 -11.71
CA TRP A 103 5.45 -8.06 -10.36
C TRP A 103 3.97 -8.39 -10.06
N GLN A 104 3.06 -8.08 -10.98
CA GLN A 104 1.66 -8.50 -10.90
C GLN A 104 1.53 -10.03 -10.99
N GLY A 105 0.45 -10.58 -10.43
CA GLY A 105 0.23 -12.04 -10.37
C GLY A 105 1.12 -12.78 -9.35
N ARG A 106 2.10 -12.12 -8.74
CA ARG A 106 3.03 -12.72 -7.75
C ARG A 106 2.60 -12.54 -6.29
N GLY A 107 1.39 -12.03 -6.06
CA GLY A 107 0.84 -11.81 -4.72
C GLY A 107 1.26 -10.50 -4.03
N VAL A 108 2.06 -9.64 -4.68
CA VAL A 108 2.56 -8.36 -4.10
C VAL A 108 1.40 -7.46 -3.65
N GLY A 109 0.39 -7.23 -4.50
CA GLY A 109 -0.75 -6.38 -4.16
C GLY A 109 -1.53 -6.89 -2.95
N ARG A 110 -1.78 -8.20 -2.87
CA ARG A 110 -2.44 -8.83 -1.71
C ARG A 110 -1.62 -8.65 -0.44
N ALA A 111 -0.31 -8.82 -0.53
CA ALA A 111 0.58 -8.68 0.62
C ALA A 111 0.74 -7.22 1.07
N LEU A 112 0.69 -6.24 0.15
CA LEU A 112 0.62 -4.81 0.48
C LEU A 112 -0.66 -4.45 1.25
N ILE A 113 -1.82 -4.97 0.83
CA ILE A 113 -3.08 -4.80 1.57
C ILE A 113 -2.98 -5.44 2.96
N ALA A 114 -2.43 -6.65 3.03
CA ALA A 114 -2.27 -7.39 4.28
C ALA A 114 -1.36 -6.65 5.26
N GLU A 115 -0.23 -6.12 4.78
CA GLU A 115 0.69 -5.31 5.58
C GLU A 115 0.05 -3.99 6.03
N THR A 116 -0.71 -3.34 5.15
CA THR A 116 -1.52 -2.17 5.52
C THR A 116 -2.47 -2.49 6.66
N LYS A 117 -3.24 -3.59 6.57
CA LYS A 117 -4.14 -4.04 7.64
C LYS A 117 -3.41 -4.41 8.93
N ARG A 118 -2.23 -5.05 8.82
CA ARG A 118 -1.40 -5.40 9.98
C ARG A 118 -0.95 -4.15 10.74
N ILE A 119 -0.58 -3.08 10.03
CA ILE A 119 -0.20 -1.79 10.62
C ILE A 119 -1.39 -1.09 11.28
N LEU A 120 -2.56 -1.11 10.65
CA LEU A 120 -3.77 -0.45 11.18
C LEU A 120 -4.33 -1.11 12.44
N GLY A 121 -4.07 -2.40 12.63
CA GLY A 121 -4.53 -3.15 13.79
C GLY A 121 -6.05 -3.39 13.83
N PRO A 122 -6.53 -4.09 14.86
CA PRO A 122 -7.94 -4.44 15.03
C PRO A 122 -8.85 -3.21 15.20
N GLY A 123 -10.05 -3.28 14.62
CA GLY A 123 -11.08 -2.23 14.77
C GLY A 123 -11.03 -1.14 13.70
N THR A 124 -9.96 -1.07 12.92
CA THR A 124 -9.85 -0.13 11.79
C THR A 124 -10.36 -0.77 10.49
N MET A 125 -11.39 -0.17 9.91
CA MET A 125 -11.92 -0.55 8.60
C MET A 125 -10.97 -0.08 7.48
N LEU A 126 -10.72 -0.95 6.50
CA LEU A 126 -10.01 -0.60 5.26
C LEU A 126 -11.01 -0.57 4.10
N LEU A 127 -11.20 0.61 3.52
CA LEU A 127 -12.06 0.89 2.36
C LEU A 127 -11.25 0.87 1.06
#